data_AF-A0A7S2ZMY6-F1
#
_entry.id   AF-A0A7S2ZMY6-F1
#
_cell.length_a   1.000
_cell.length_b   1.000
_cell.length_c   1.000
_cell.angle_alpha   90.00
_cell.angle_beta   90.00
_cell.angle_gamma   90.00
#
_symmetry.space_group_name_H-M   'P 1'
#
loop_
_entity.id
_entity.type
_entity.pdbx_description
1 polymer ?
#
loop_
_entity_poly.entity_id
_entity_poly.type
_entity_poly.pdbx_seq_one_letter_code
_entity_poly.pdbx_strand_id
1 'polypeptide(L)'
;MFFKRPSMVDWKAPLGFGLSPSILGARKRSGTGLLCSRIRAGSSSCRLYRSMKMCLASEAEVKPETTKIERIKVRSIQDAEESIVGTEVKVNGWLRTVRDQKQFAFLNINDGSSLSGVQIVVDGSSGSYDTAKSLTTGSSVSVVGTVVKSPGKGQKYEIQAKSLHVFGTADQSYPLQKKRHSFEFLRGIAHLRARTNAIGAVARVRSSLAYSTHKFFCDRGFVYLNSPILTASDAEGAGELFQVTTLPVTKPEDIKTTDSGEADFAEDFFEKPTFLTVSGQLSAESYATALSDVYTFGPTFRAENSNTSRHLAEFWMVEPEMAFADLQDDMANAEAYVKYCINYVLENNAEDVEFFSKFVEKGLMEKLETVRREPFASISYTEAVQILQESKAKFVFPVEWGTDLQSEHERYLAEKHFQKPVFVYNYPVGIKAFYMRLNDDQKTVAAMDLLVPGIGELVGGSQREERLDLLEKRIADAGLEKVGFATQRRIEKKCSIQYTRSLSVGTKRMFF
;
A
#
# COMPACT_ATOMS: atom_id res chain seq x y z
N MET A 1 -2.38 21.36 4.34
CA MET A 1 -2.03 22.78 4.56
C MET A 1 -0.53 22.86 4.83
N PHE A 2 0.19 23.65 4.02
CA PHE A 2 1.60 24.09 4.17
C PHE A 2 2.73 23.16 3.69
N PHE A 3 3.34 23.55 2.57
CA PHE A 3 4.77 23.37 2.24
C PHE A 3 5.38 24.76 2.14
N LYS A 4 6.51 25.00 2.81
CA LYS A 4 7.43 26.11 2.52
C LYS A 4 8.83 25.50 2.45
N ARG A 5 9.54 25.70 1.32
CA ARG A 5 10.86 25.11 1.06
C ARG A 5 11.86 25.50 2.16
N PRO A 6 12.73 24.60 2.65
CA PRO A 6 14.01 24.99 3.22
C PRO A 6 14.98 25.36 2.08
N SER A 7 15.72 26.43 2.30
CA SER A 7 16.81 26.93 1.44
C SER A 7 17.93 25.90 1.28
N MET A 8 18.53 25.85 0.09
CA MET A 8 19.71 25.06 -0.23
C MET A 8 20.82 25.28 0.82
N VAL A 9 21.29 24.20 1.42
CA VAL A 9 22.57 24.16 2.14
C VAL A 9 23.56 23.49 1.20
N ASP A 10 24.62 24.21 0.85
CA ASP A 10 25.77 23.74 0.09
C ASP A 10 26.39 22.49 0.75
N TRP A 11 26.33 21.36 0.06
CA TRP A 11 27.11 20.18 0.39
C TRP A 11 28.44 20.23 -0.37
N LYS A 12 29.49 20.76 0.26
CA LYS A 12 30.88 20.47 -0.11
C LYS A 12 31.48 19.54 0.93
N ALA A 13 31.65 18.26 0.59
CA ALA A 13 32.56 17.35 1.27
C ALA A 13 33.23 16.43 0.22
N PRO A 14 34.56 16.20 0.28
CA PRO A 14 35.30 15.50 -0.75
C PRO A 14 35.25 13.99 -0.54
N LEU A 15 34.83 13.24 -1.55
CA LEU A 15 35.01 11.79 -1.62
C LEU A 15 36.38 11.50 -2.21
N GLY A 16 37.35 11.19 -1.34
CA GLY A 16 38.62 10.60 -1.73
C GLY A 16 38.51 9.08 -1.74
N PHE A 17 38.41 8.48 -2.94
CA PHE A 17 38.76 7.09 -3.17
C PHE A 17 39.71 7.04 -4.37
N GLY A 18 41.00 6.88 -4.08
CA GLY A 18 42.02 6.63 -5.07
C GLY A 18 41.94 5.18 -5.54
N LEU A 19 41.73 4.97 -6.84
CA LEU A 19 42.02 3.73 -7.53
C LEU A 19 43.10 4.03 -8.57
N SER A 20 44.17 3.24 -8.53
CA SER A 20 45.25 3.21 -9.53
C SER A 20 45.37 1.79 -10.10
N PRO A 21 45.85 1.63 -11.35
CA PRO A 21 45.30 0.65 -12.29
C PRO A 21 46.26 -0.49 -12.66
N SER A 22 45.72 -1.39 -13.50
CA SER A 22 46.38 -2.31 -14.44
C SER A 22 46.74 -3.72 -13.93
N ILE A 23 46.28 -4.74 -14.67
CA ILE A 23 47.10 -5.60 -15.53
C ILE A 23 46.18 -6.38 -16.48
N LEU A 24 46.52 -6.32 -17.78
CA LEU A 24 45.92 -7.07 -18.89
C LEU A 24 46.19 -8.59 -18.77
N GLY A 25 45.26 -9.39 -19.29
CA GLY A 25 45.51 -10.80 -19.59
C GLY A 25 44.42 -11.42 -20.46
N ALA A 26 44.55 -11.27 -21.79
CA ALA A 26 43.72 -11.94 -22.78
C ALA A 26 44.00 -13.46 -22.82
N ARG A 27 42.96 -14.29 -23.00
CA ARG A 27 43.09 -15.59 -23.69
C ARG A 27 41.76 -16.11 -24.28
N LYS A 28 41.93 -16.80 -25.41
CA LYS A 28 40.97 -17.19 -26.45
C LYS A 28 40.05 -18.37 -26.11
N ARG A 29 38.97 -18.42 -26.91
CA ARG A 29 37.98 -19.48 -27.22
C ARG A 29 38.45 -20.95 -27.15
N SER A 30 37.56 -21.81 -26.64
CA SER A 30 37.06 -23.10 -27.20
C SER A 30 35.91 -23.55 -26.26
N GLY A 31 34.77 -24.11 -26.65
CA GLY A 31 34.39 -24.90 -27.81
C GLY A 31 34.21 -26.36 -27.39
N THR A 32 32.97 -26.77 -27.05
CA THR A 32 32.36 -28.13 -26.87
C THR A 32 31.33 -28.04 -25.72
N GLY A 33 30.05 -28.38 -25.83
CA GLY A 33 29.33 -29.22 -26.78
C GLY A 33 29.16 -30.62 -26.22
N LEU A 34 28.19 -30.85 -25.31
CA LEU A 34 27.74 -32.22 -25.02
C LEU A 34 26.23 -32.31 -24.72
N LEU A 35 25.63 -33.26 -25.43
CA LEU A 35 24.24 -33.66 -25.54
C LEU A 35 23.55 -33.95 -24.19
N CYS A 36 22.31 -33.46 -24.07
CA CYS A 36 21.33 -33.95 -23.11
C CYS A 36 20.43 -34.97 -23.83
N SER A 37 20.53 -36.25 -23.47
CA SER A 37 19.63 -37.30 -23.95
C SER A 37 18.56 -37.61 -22.91
N ARG A 38 17.31 -37.54 -23.39
CA ARG A 38 16.08 -37.97 -22.72
C ARG A 38 16.07 -39.49 -22.54
N ILE A 39 15.72 -39.98 -21.35
CA ILE A 39 15.10 -41.32 -21.18
C ILE A 39 13.87 -41.18 -20.28
N ARG A 40 12.77 -41.77 -20.76
CA ARG A 40 11.42 -41.78 -20.20
C ARG A 40 11.26 -42.76 -19.02
N ALA A 41 10.20 -42.48 -18.28
CA ALA A 41 9.60 -43.21 -17.16
C ALA A 41 9.50 -44.73 -17.29
N GLY A 42 9.56 -45.39 -16.13
CA GLY A 42 9.15 -46.77 -15.90
C GLY A 42 8.78 -46.98 -14.42
N SER A 43 7.48 -47.10 -14.17
CA SER A 43 6.85 -47.50 -12.90
C SER A 43 7.22 -48.92 -12.49
N SER A 44 7.44 -49.19 -11.19
CA SER A 44 7.19 -50.50 -10.57
C SER A 44 7.18 -50.41 -9.05
N SER A 45 6.13 -50.97 -8.45
CA SER A 45 5.83 -50.99 -7.04
C SER A 45 6.58 -52.07 -6.25
N CYS A 46 6.73 -51.81 -4.95
CA CYS A 46 6.54 -52.74 -3.82
C CYS A 46 7.59 -53.82 -3.49
N ARG A 47 7.83 -53.89 -2.16
CA ARG A 47 8.42 -54.96 -1.32
C ARG A 47 9.93 -55.13 -1.33
N LEU A 48 10.55 -54.71 -0.23
CA LEU A 48 11.39 -55.61 0.58
C LEU A 48 11.51 -55.08 2.01
N TYR A 49 10.83 -55.77 2.91
CA TYR A 49 10.98 -55.70 4.36
C TYR A 49 12.03 -56.74 4.79
N ARG A 50 12.76 -56.45 5.88
CA ARG A 50 13.65 -57.32 6.68
C ARG A 50 15.04 -57.66 6.10
N SER A 51 16.04 -56.94 6.63
CA SER A 51 17.28 -57.45 7.29
C SER A 51 18.12 -56.20 7.57
N MET A 52 18.48 -55.82 8.79
CA MET A 52 19.47 -56.49 9.64
C MET A 52 19.41 -55.85 11.03
N LYS A 53 19.36 -56.68 12.07
CA LYS A 53 19.62 -56.29 13.46
C LYS A 53 21.13 -56.48 13.72
N MET A 54 21.63 -55.71 14.69
CA MET A 54 22.96 -55.77 15.32
C MET A 54 24.06 -54.93 14.67
N CYS A 55 24.26 -53.72 15.20
CA CYS A 55 25.59 -53.21 15.45
C CYS A 55 25.59 -52.44 16.77
N LEU A 56 26.21 -53.06 17.78
CA LEU A 56 26.93 -52.52 18.93
C LEU A 56 26.41 -51.22 19.57
N ALA A 57 25.93 -51.39 20.82
CA ALA A 57 25.80 -50.32 21.78
C ALA A 57 27.18 -49.71 22.08
N SER A 58 27.39 -48.47 21.65
CA SER A 58 28.30 -47.55 22.31
C SER A 58 27.46 -46.57 23.10
N GLU A 59 27.66 -46.50 24.41
CA GLU A 59 27.12 -45.44 25.26
C GLU A 59 27.67 -44.10 24.77
N ALA A 60 26.92 -43.43 23.89
CA ALA A 60 27.15 -42.04 23.58
C ALA A 60 26.60 -41.22 24.76
N GLU A 61 27.48 -40.48 25.42
CA GLU A 61 27.09 -39.41 26.34
C GLU A 61 26.08 -38.49 25.63
N VAL A 62 24.82 -38.58 26.02
CA VAL A 62 23.78 -37.64 25.61
C VAL A 62 24.12 -36.32 26.28
N LYS A 63 24.83 -35.44 25.58
CA LYS A 63 24.89 -34.02 25.93
C LYS A 63 23.45 -33.53 26.06
N PRO A 64 23.09 -32.80 27.12
CA PRO A 64 21.74 -32.27 27.25
C PRO A 64 21.49 -31.41 26.02
N GLU A 65 20.52 -31.83 25.21
CA GLU A 65 20.02 -31.07 24.08
C GLU A 65 19.48 -29.78 24.68
N THR A 66 20.25 -28.70 24.59
CA THR A 66 19.81 -27.38 25.03
C THR A 66 18.64 -27.01 24.14
N THR A 67 17.42 -27.23 24.65
CA THR A 67 16.18 -26.92 23.96
C THR A 67 16.26 -25.47 23.54
N LYS A 68 16.48 -25.23 22.25
CA LYS A 68 16.73 -23.89 21.73
C LYS A 68 15.41 -23.12 21.84
N ILE A 69 15.32 -22.22 22.81
CA ILE A 69 14.14 -21.39 23.01
C ILE A 69 13.96 -20.53 21.77
N GLU A 70 12.88 -20.78 21.05
CA GLU A 70 12.57 -20.03 19.84
C GLU A 70 12.11 -18.62 20.17
N ARG A 71 12.43 -17.69 19.26
CA ARG A 71 11.97 -16.31 19.39
C ARG A 71 10.47 -16.27 19.14
N ILE A 72 9.73 -15.61 20.03
CA ILE A 72 8.34 -15.23 19.80
C ILE A 72 8.23 -13.72 19.55
N LYS A 73 7.19 -13.31 18.80
CA LYS A 73 6.89 -11.89 18.58
C LYS A 73 6.27 -11.29 19.83
N VAL A 74 6.48 -10.00 20.03
CA VAL A 74 5.86 -9.26 21.16
C VAL A 74 4.34 -9.36 21.12
N ARG A 75 3.73 -9.19 19.94
CA ARG A 75 2.28 -9.33 19.75
C ARG A 75 1.75 -10.69 20.23
N SER A 76 2.46 -11.78 19.96
CA SER A 76 2.05 -13.12 20.39
C SER A 76 1.95 -13.25 21.91
N ILE A 77 2.74 -12.50 22.67
CA ILE A 77 2.66 -12.48 24.13
C ILE A 77 1.44 -11.68 24.59
N GLN A 78 1.17 -10.55 23.94
CA GLN A 78 0.06 -9.67 24.29
C GLN A 78 -1.30 -10.31 24.02
N ASP A 79 -1.39 -11.00 22.88
CA ASP A 79 -2.60 -11.70 22.44
C ASP A 79 -2.78 -13.07 23.14
N ALA A 80 -1.78 -13.56 23.88
CA ALA A 80 -1.83 -14.87 24.51
C ALA A 80 -2.84 -14.96 25.65
N GLU A 81 -3.43 -16.14 25.77
CA GLU A 81 -4.21 -16.55 26.94
C GLU A 81 -3.33 -16.68 28.19
N GLU A 82 -3.96 -16.83 29.36
CA GLU A 82 -3.25 -16.88 30.65
C GLU A 82 -2.28 -18.07 30.77
N SER A 83 -2.47 -19.11 29.96
CA SER A 83 -1.62 -20.30 29.88
C SER A 83 -0.15 -20.00 29.54
N ILE A 84 0.16 -18.83 28.97
CA ILE A 84 1.54 -18.41 28.71
C ILE A 84 2.32 -18.08 30.00
N VAL A 85 1.63 -17.79 31.10
CA VAL A 85 2.27 -17.43 32.38
C VAL A 85 3.09 -18.59 32.91
N GLY A 86 4.32 -18.31 33.34
CA GLY A 86 5.28 -19.32 33.81
C GLY A 86 6.11 -19.94 32.69
N THR A 87 5.76 -19.73 31.42
CA THR A 87 6.56 -20.21 30.29
C THR A 87 7.82 -19.35 30.09
N GLU A 88 8.89 -19.99 29.64
CA GLU A 88 10.12 -19.30 29.26
C GLU A 88 10.07 -18.93 27.77
N VAL A 89 10.34 -17.66 27.48
CA VAL A 89 10.24 -17.11 26.13
C VAL A 89 11.49 -16.33 25.76
N LYS A 90 11.76 -16.26 24.46
CA LYS A 90 12.80 -15.41 23.88
C LYS A 90 12.17 -14.28 23.07
N VAL A 91 12.51 -13.04 23.38
CA VAL A 91 12.05 -11.86 22.64
C VAL A 91 13.23 -11.05 22.13
N ASN A 92 13.14 -10.61 20.88
CA ASN A 92 14.15 -9.75 20.26
C ASN A 92 13.47 -8.48 19.77
N GLY A 93 14.12 -7.33 19.93
CA GLY A 93 13.61 -6.06 19.42
C GLY A 93 14.50 -4.88 19.79
N TRP A 94 13.91 -3.69 19.69
CA TRP A 94 14.58 -2.43 20.02
C TRP A 94 14.01 -1.82 21.29
N LEU A 95 14.88 -1.21 22.08
CA LEU A 95 14.48 -0.52 23.30
C LEU A 95 13.75 0.78 22.98
N ARG A 96 12.51 0.90 23.47
CA ARG A 96 11.73 2.16 23.46
C ARG A 96 12.03 3.00 24.68
N THR A 97 12.24 2.36 25.83
CA THR A 97 12.59 3.02 27.08
C THR A 97 13.44 2.11 27.95
N VAL A 98 14.36 2.72 28.70
CA VAL A 98 15.13 2.10 29.78
C VAL A 98 14.86 2.92 31.04
N ARG A 99 14.52 2.28 32.15
CA ARG A 99 14.31 2.92 33.45
C ARG A 99 15.03 2.14 34.53
N ASP A 100 15.94 2.79 35.23
CA ASP A 100 16.66 2.26 36.40
C ASP A 100 15.90 2.68 37.68
N GLN A 101 15.61 1.72 38.57
CA GLN A 101 15.01 1.94 39.89
C GLN A 101 15.83 1.32 41.04
N LYS A 102 17.16 1.25 40.92
CA LYS A 102 18.12 0.69 41.88
C LYS A 102 18.01 -0.83 42.12
N GLN A 103 16.80 -1.32 42.40
CA GLN A 103 16.52 -2.75 42.62
C GLN A 103 16.16 -3.47 41.32
N PHE A 104 15.63 -2.74 40.33
CA PHE A 104 15.19 -3.29 39.06
C PHE A 104 15.49 -2.32 37.93
N ALA A 105 15.85 -2.88 36.76
CA ALA A 105 15.88 -2.14 35.51
C ALA A 105 14.69 -2.59 34.64
N PHE A 106 13.88 -1.64 34.21
CA PHE A 106 12.74 -1.86 33.35
C PHE A 106 13.07 -1.50 31.91
N LEU A 107 13.06 -2.49 31.03
CA LEU A 107 13.26 -2.30 29.59
C LEU A 107 11.91 -2.44 28.89
N ASN A 108 11.57 -1.52 27.99
CA ASN A 108 10.44 -1.72 27.08
C ASN A 108 10.98 -2.11 25.70
N ILE A 109 10.75 -3.37 25.31
CA ILE A 109 11.16 -3.90 24.01
C ILE A 109 9.99 -3.80 23.04
N ASN A 110 10.21 -3.22 21.87
CA ASN A 110 9.27 -3.26 20.76
C ASN A 110 9.97 -3.84 19.53
N ASP A 111 9.33 -4.81 18.87
CA ASP A 111 9.83 -5.48 17.68
C ASP A 111 9.06 -5.11 16.41
N GLY A 112 8.15 -4.13 16.52
CA GLY A 112 7.27 -3.67 15.45
C GLY A 112 5.99 -4.49 15.27
N SER A 113 5.85 -5.67 15.90
CA SER A 113 4.68 -6.54 15.73
C SER A 113 3.39 -6.00 16.34
N SER A 114 3.50 -5.11 17.33
CA SER A 114 2.40 -4.41 17.99
C SER A 114 2.78 -2.97 18.33
N LEU A 115 1.80 -2.15 18.74
CA LEU A 115 2.04 -0.77 19.14
C LEU A 115 2.68 -0.73 20.52
N SER A 116 2.04 -1.37 21.50
CA SER A 116 2.63 -1.54 22.82
C SER A 116 3.80 -2.54 22.72
N GLY A 117 4.95 -2.19 23.30
CA GLY A 117 6.02 -3.17 23.49
C GLY A 117 5.70 -4.18 24.59
N VAL A 118 6.68 -5.01 24.95
CA VAL A 118 6.65 -5.82 26.18
C VAL A 118 7.59 -5.22 27.22
N GLN A 119 7.14 -5.19 28.47
CA GLN A 119 8.00 -4.81 29.60
C GLN A 119 8.86 -6.01 30.00
N ILE A 120 10.15 -5.75 30.15
CA ILE A 120 11.13 -6.66 30.72
C ILE A 120 11.57 -6.09 32.07
N VAL A 121 11.60 -6.95 33.08
CA VAL A 121 12.12 -6.64 34.41
C VAL A 121 13.44 -7.37 34.58
N VAL A 122 14.51 -6.60 34.83
CA VAL A 122 15.85 -7.13 35.10
C VAL A 122 16.17 -6.88 36.57
N ASP A 123 16.38 -7.94 37.33
CA ASP A 123 16.69 -7.86 38.77
C ASP A 123 18.07 -7.25 39.01
N GLY A 124 18.20 -6.42 40.04
CA GLY A 124 19.45 -5.77 40.45
C GLY A 124 20.56 -6.74 40.88
N SER A 125 20.19 -7.93 41.33
CA SER A 125 21.12 -9.02 41.65
C SER A 125 21.57 -9.81 40.42
N SER A 126 20.95 -9.59 39.25
CA SER A 126 21.30 -10.32 38.02
C SER A 126 22.60 -9.79 37.41
N GLY A 127 23.41 -10.69 36.83
CA GLY A 127 24.60 -10.30 36.06
C GLY A 127 24.32 -9.47 34.80
N SER A 128 23.04 -9.35 34.41
CA SER A 128 22.60 -8.53 33.27
C SER A 128 22.26 -7.08 33.66
N TYR A 129 22.24 -6.74 34.95
CA TYR A 129 21.76 -5.45 35.45
C TYR A 129 22.62 -4.26 34.97
N ASP A 130 23.95 -4.37 35.12
CA ASP A 130 24.87 -3.30 34.72
C ASP A 130 24.85 -3.06 33.21
N THR A 131 24.70 -4.11 32.42
CA THR A 131 24.48 -3.98 30.98
C THR A 131 23.15 -3.28 30.72
N ALA A 132 22.05 -3.76 31.32
CA ALA A 132 20.71 -3.23 31.12
C ALA A 132 20.61 -1.72 31.39
N LYS A 133 21.19 -1.24 32.51
CA LYS A 133 21.14 0.19 32.88
C LYS A 133 21.97 1.10 31.96
N SER A 134 22.98 0.55 31.27
CA SER A 134 23.81 1.32 30.33
C SER A 134 23.19 1.48 28.95
N LEU A 135 22.14 0.71 28.63
CA LEU A 135 21.48 0.77 27.34
C LEU A 135 20.59 2.00 27.19
N THR A 136 20.43 2.42 25.95
CA THR A 136 19.70 3.62 25.55
C THR A 136 18.52 3.27 24.63
N THR A 137 17.68 4.27 24.36
CA THR A 137 16.59 4.14 23.38
C THR A 137 17.18 3.88 21.99
N GLY A 138 16.69 2.84 21.31
CA GLY A 138 17.18 2.44 19.98
C GLY A 138 18.17 1.28 19.99
N SER A 139 18.72 0.88 21.14
CA SER A 139 19.55 -0.33 21.23
C SER A 139 18.77 -1.58 20.86
N SER A 140 19.42 -2.54 20.19
CA SER A 140 18.85 -3.83 19.80
C SER A 140 19.29 -4.93 20.76
N VAL A 141 18.32 -5.72 21.24
CA VAL A 141 18.54 -6.71 22.29
C VAL A 141 17.77 -8.01 22.02
N SER A 142 18.23 -9.08 22.65
CA SER A 142 17.54 -10.38 22.81
C SER A 142 17.45 -10.69 24.30
N VAL A 143 16.26 -10.98 24.80
CA VAL A 143 16.02 -11.35 26.19
C VAL A 143 15.41 -12.74 26.23
N VAL A 144 15.94 -13.60 27.10
CA VAL A 144 15.28 -14.83 27.54
C VAL A 144 14.78 -14.61 28.95
N GLY A 145 13.53 -14.96 29.21
CA GLY A 145 12.93 -14.79 30.53
C GLY A 145 11.59 -15.49 30.69
N THR A 146 11.06 -15.46 31.91
CA THR A 146 9.77 -16.09 32.24
C THR A 146 8.65 -15.07 32.13
N VAL A 147 7.55 -15.42 31.45
CA VAL A 147 6.35 -14.56 31.37
C VAL A 147 5.61 -14.60 32.69
N VAL A 148 5.25 -13.43 33.22
CA VAL A 148 4.44 -13.28 34.44
C VAL A 148 3.30 -12.30 34.22
N LYS A 149 2.25 -12.38 35.05
CA LYS A 149 1.21 -11.34 35.09
C LYS A 149 1.86 -10.03 35.53
N SER A 150 1.59 -8.95 34.79
CA SER A 150 2.14 -7.65 35.18
C SER A 150 1.30 -7.02 36.29
N PRO A 151 1.93 -6.46 37.34
CA PRO A 151 1.22 -5.63 38.32
C PRO A 151 0.90 -4.23 37.79
N GLY A 152 1.43 -3.84 36.63
CA GLY A 152 1.26 -2.51 36.03
C GLY A 152 -0.08 -2.33 35.32
N LYS A 153 -0.69 -1.14 35.44
CA LYS A 153 -1.87 -0.78 34.64
C LYS A 153 -1.51 -0.65 33.16
N GLY A 154 -2.35 -1.21 32.28
CA GLY A 154 -2.21 -1.06 30.83
C GLY A 154 -1.33 -2.09 30.14
N GLN A 155 -0.91 -3.15 30.85
CA GLN A 155 -0.16 -4.26 30.27
C GLN A 155 -0.56 -5.56 30.97
N LYS A 156 -0.87 -6.61 30.19
CA LYS A 156 -1.36 -7.89 30.72
C LYS A 156 -0.22 -8.72 31.32
N TYR A 157 0.93 -8.71 30.65
CA TYR A 157 2.09 -9.52 31.00
C TYR A 157 3.38 -8.70 30.96
N GLU A 158 4.38 -9.19 31.69
CA GLU A 158 5.77 -8.75 31.62
C GLU A 158 6.71 -9.97 31.67
N ILE A 159 7.98 -9.77 31.33
CA ILE A 159 8.98 -10.84 31.31
C ILE A 159 10.02 -10.57 32.41
N GLN A 160 10.20 -11.54 33.30
CA GLN A 160 11.31 -11.56 34.25
C GLN A 160 12.56 -12.09 33.54
N ALA A 161 13.53 -11.21 33.32
CA ALA A 161 14.72 -11.53 32.54
C ALA A 161 15.62 -12.54 33.25
N LYS A 162 16.00 -13.61 32.54
CA LYS A 162 17.04 -14.55 32.94
C LYS A 162 18.37 -14.25 32.27
N SER A 163 18.33 -13.84 31.00
CA SER A 163 19.51 -13.38 30.29
C SER A 163 19.18 -12.24 29.32
N LEU A 164 20.14 -11.35 29.14
CA LEU A 164 20.11 -10.24 28.21
C LEU A 164 21.32 -10.32 27.28
N HIS A 165 21.07 -10.31 25.98
CA HIS A 165 22.08 -10.23 24.94
C HIS A 165 21.89 -8.94 24.14
N VAL A 166 22.97 -8.21 23.89
CA VAL A 166 22.97 -6.94 23.16
C VAL A 166 23.53 -7.17 21.76
N PHE A 167 22.73 -6.87 20.73
CA PHE A 167 23.18 -6.92 19.35
C PHE A 167 23.84 -5.61 18.90
N GLY A 168 23.37 -4.49 19.42
CA GLY A 168 23.91 -3.17 19.08
C GLY A 168 23.38 -2.09 20.02
N THR A 169 24.21 -1.09 20.29
CA THR A 169 23.85 0.07 21.11
C THR A 169 23.43 1.24 20.22
N ALA A 170 22.69 2.19 20.79
CA ALA A 170 22.39 3.47 20.16
C ALA A 170 23.12 4.60 20.90
N ASP A 171 23.85 5.43 20.18
CA ASP A 171 24.50 6.60 20.79
C ASP A 171 23.54 7.81 20.88
N GLN A 172 24.06 8.94 21.35
CA GLN A 172 23.29 10.17 21.53
C GLN A 172 22.84 10.80 20.20
N SER A 173 23.43 10.44 19.06
CA SER A 173 23.04 10.92 17.73
C SER A 173 21.75 10.28 17.23
N TYR A 174 21.23 9.25 17.91
CA TYR A 174 19.99 8.59 17.53
C TYR A 174 18.82 9.60 17.48
N PRO A 175 18.19 9.82 16.31
CA PRO A 175 17.28 10.94 16.11
C PRO A 175 15.92 10.76 16.80
N LEU A 176 15.52 9.52 17.11
CA LEU A 176 14.22 9.19 17.70
C LEU A 176 14.28 9.15 19.23
N GLN A 177 14.77 10.24 19.81
CA GLN A 177 14.74 10.46 21.25
C GLN A 177 13.31 10.46 21.78
N LYS A 178 13.14 10.18 23.09
CA LYS A 178 11.83 10.09 23.79
C LYS A 178 11.17 11.46 23.97
N LYS A 179 10.85 12.12 22.85
CA LYS A 179 10.13 13.38 22.75
C LYS A 179 9.17 13.33 21.56
N ARG A 180 8.23 14.27 21.51
CA ARG A 180 7.37 14.43 20.34
C ARG A 180 8.22 14.94 19.17
N HIS A 181 8.03 14.33 18.01
CA HIS A 181 8.63 14.75 16.74
C HIS A 181 7.53 15.21 15.79
N SER A 182 7.81 16.22 14.96
CA SER A 182 6.87 16.63 13.91
C SER A 182 6.86 15.61 12.78
N PHE A 183 5.74 15.48 12.07
CA PHE A 183 5.69 14.62 10.87
C PHE A 183 6.66 15.08 9.78
N GLU A 184 6.93 16.39 9.69
CA GLU A 184 7.92 16.94 8.75
C GLU A 184 9.34 16.45 9.06
N PHE A 185 9.76 16.50 10.33
CA PHE A 185 11.03 15.90 10.74
C PHE A 185 11.08 14.41 10.40
N LEU A 186 10.00 13.67 10.69
CA LEU A 186 9.94 12.23 10.40
C LEU A 186 10.03 11.92 8.90
N ARG A 187 9.55 12.80 8.01
CA ARG A 187 9.77 12.67 6.55
C ARG A 187 11.25 12.78 6.19
N GLY A 188 12.02 13.64 6.87
CA GLY A 188 13.47 13.78 6.68
C GLY A 188 14.28 12.54 7.09
N ILE A 189 13.71 11.66 7.92
CA ILE A 189 14.34 10.40 8.36
C ILE A 189 13.49 9.17 8.02
N ALA A 190 13.00 9.11 6.76
CA ALA A 190 12.10 8.05 6.29
C ALA A 190 12.60 6.62 6.57
N HIS A 191 13.92 6.41 6.57
CA HIS A 191 14.57 5.13 6.86
C HIS A 191 14.46 4.68 8.33
N LEU A 192 14.15 5.59 9.27
CA LEU A 192 13.99 5.29 10.71
C LEU A 192 12.58 5.50 11.23
N ARG A 193 11.76 6.35 10.60
CA ARG A 193 10.47 6.80 11.15
C ARG A 193 9.50 5.68 11.50
N ALA A 194 9.58 4.51 10.85
CA ALA A 194 8.75 3.35 11.16
C ALA A 194 8.94 2.82 12.60
N ARG A 195 10.04 3.18 13.26
CA ARG A 195 10.29 2.90 14.67
C ARG A 195 9.55 3.82 15.63
N THR A 196 8.74 4.76 15.14
CA THR A 196 7.86 5.59 15.98
C THR A 196 6.50 4.93 16.15
N ASN A 197 5.70 5.37 17.12
CA ASN A 197 4.36 4.83 17.35
C ASN A 197 3.45 5.11 16.14
N ALA A 198 3.40 6.36 15.69
CA ALA A 198 2.50 6.77 14.61
C ALA A 198 2.80 6.07 13.29
N ILE A 199 4.06 6.08 12.84
CA ILE A 199 4.37 5.49 11.52
C ILE A 199 4.40 3.96 11.58
N GLY A 200 4.75 3.36 12.74
CA GLY A 200 4.61 1.92 12.95
C GLY A 200 3.15 1.47 12.87
N ALA A 201 2.24 2.21 13.49
CA ALA A 201 0.79 1.97 13.41
C ALA A 201 0.29 2.09 11.97
N VAL A 202 0.69 3.16 11.24
CA VAL A 202 0.33 3.34 9.83
C VAL A 202 0.80 2.16 8.98
N ALA A 203 2.03 1.69 9.18
CA ALA A 203 2.57 0.56 8.43
C ALA A 203 1.79 -0.75 8.69
N ARG A 204 1.42 -1.03 9.95
CA ARG A 204 0.63 -2.22 10.31
C ARG A 204 -0.79 -2.14 9.76
N VAL A 205 -1.46 -1.00 9.91
CA VAL A 205 -2.82 -0.79 9.38
C VAL A 205 -2.82 -0.88 7.85
N ARG A 206 -1.86 -0.25 7.17
CA ARG A 206 -1.71 -0.34 5.71
C ARG A 206 -1.51 -1.79 5.24
N SER A 207 -0.65 -2.55 5.93
CA SER A 207 -0.45 -3.97 5.64
C SER A 207 -1.74 -4.78 5.79
N SER A 208 -2.50 -4.49 6.85
CA SER A 208 -3.76 -5.19 7.16
C SER A 208 -4.86 -4.83 6.17
N LEU A 209 -4.95 -3.56 5.77
CA LEU A 209 -5.82 -3.12 4.68
C LEU A 209 -5.47 -3.84 3.38
N ALA A 210 -4.19 -3.92 3.00
CA ALA A 210 -3.77 -4.57 1.75
C ALA A 210 -4.13 -6.06 1.74
N TYR A 211 -3.92 -6.75 2.86
CA TYR A 211 -4.37 -8.13 3.02
C TYR A 211 -5.90 -8.23 2.94
N SER A 212 -6.63 -7.34 3.61
CA SER A 212 -8.10 -7.33 3.59
C SER A 212 -8.67 -7.05 2.19
N THR A 213 -7.98 -6.24 1.38
CA THR A 213 -8.32 -6.02 -0.03
C THR A 213 -8.26 -7.32 -0.82
N HIS A 214 -7.13 -8.02 -0.76
CA HIS A 214 -7.01 -9.32 -1.42
C HIS A 214 -8.06 -10.30 -0.91
N LYS A 215 -8.28 -10.35 0.41
CA LYS A 215 -9.29 -11.23 1.00
C LYS A 215 -10.71 -10.91 0.51
N PHE A 216 -11.09 -9.63 0.48
CA PHE A 216 -12.42 -9.19 0.04
C PHE A 216 -12.76 -9.67 -1.37
N PHE A 217 -11.85 -9.42 -2.31
CA PHE A 217 -12.02 -9.75 -3.72
C PHE A 217 -11.90 -11.25 -3.97
N CYS A 218 -10.87 -11.90 -3.42
CA CYS A 218 -10.68 -13.35 -3.61
C CYS A 218 -11.82 -14.18 -3.00
N ASP A 219 -12.34 -13.81 -1.83
CA ASP A 219 -13.49 -14.50 -1.22
C ASP A 219 -14.79 -14.33 -2.05
N ARG A 220 -14.83 -13.34 -2.96
CA ARG A 220 -15.94 -13.09 -3.89
C ARG A 220 -15.69 -13.64 -5.30
N GLY A 221 -14.61 -14.38 -5.51
CA GLY A 221 -14.31 -15.02 -6.79
C GLY A 221 -13.57 -14.14 -7.80
N PHE A 222 -13.18 -12.91 -7.44
CA PHE A 222 -12.41 -12.05 -8.32
C PHE A 222 -11.00 -12.62 -8.56
N VAL A 223 -10.50 -12.47 -9.78
CA VAL A 223 -9.13 -12.85 -10.15
C VAL A 223 -8.19 -11.65 -10.04
N TYR A 224 -7.11 -11.81 -9.28
CA TYR A 224 -6.07 -10.79 -9.18
C TYR A 224 -5.25 -10.71 -10.48
N LEU A 225 -5.18 -9.52 -11.07
CA LEU A 225 -4.46 -9.22 -12.30
C LEU A 225 -3.25 -8.32 -12.05
N ASN A 226 -2.11 -8.68 -12.63
CA ASN A 226 -0.96 -7.77 -12.76
C ASN A 226 -0.99 -7.08 -14.12
N SER A 227 -1.56 -5.87 -14.17
CA SER A 227 -1.56 -5.03 -15.37
C SER A 227 -0.14 -4.51 -15.68
N PRO A 228 0.18 -4.25 -16.97
CA PRO A 228 1.46 -3.64 -17.34
C PRO A 228 1.65 -2.26 -16.69
N ILE A 229 2.86 -2.01 -16.20
CA ILE A 229 3.27 -0.68 -15.68
C ILE A 229 3.79 0.21 -16.80
N LEU A 230 4.54 -0.38 -17.74
CA LEU A 230 5.01 0.30 -18.94
C LEU A 230 3.91 0.26 -20.00
N THR A 231 3.54 1.42 -20.53
CA THR A 231 2.44 1.56 -21.48
C THR A 231 2.82 2.51 -22.62
N ALA A 232 2.28 2.28 -23.81
CA ALA A 232 2.34 3.24 -24.92
C ALA A 232 1.03 4.04 -25.07
N SER A 233 0.09 3.84 -24.14
CA SER A 233 -1.24 4.45 -24.16
C SER A 233 -1.47 5.25 -22.88
N ASP A 234 -2.07 6.42 -23.01
CA ASP A 234 -2.68 7.15 -21.90
C ASP A 234 -4.08 6.57 -21.63
N ALA A 235 -4.28 5.97 -20.46
CA ALA A 235 -5.57 5.40 -20.09
C ALA A 235 -6.63 6.45 -19.75
N GLU A 236 -6.22 7.63 -19.26
CA GLU A 236 -7.12 8.72 -18.86
C GLU A 236 -7.26 9.78 -19.97
N GLY A 237 -6.30 9.84 -20.91
CA GLY A 237 -6.38 10.63 -22.15
C GLY A 237 -6.17 12.13 -21.98
N ALA A 238 -5.70 12.59 -20.82
CA ALA A 238 -5.56 14.01 -20.51
C ALA A 238 -4.47 14.33 -19.46
N GLY A 239 -3.68 13.34 -19.04
CA GLY A 239 -2.74 13.48 -17.92
C GLY A 239 -1.29 13.71 -18.37
N GLU A 240 -0.52 14.45 -17.57
CA GLU A 240 0.94 14.45 -17.73
C GLU A 240 1.49 13.07 -17.33
N LEU A 241 2.21 12.41 -18.26
CA LEU A 241 2.79 11.08 -18.09
C LEU A 241 4.31 11.13 -17.85
N PHE A 242 4.83 10.21 -17.04
CA PHE A 242 6.28 10.01 -16.96
C PHE A 242 6.76 9.18 -18.16
N GLN A 243 7.57 9.78 -19.02
CA GLN A 243 8.27 9.06 -20.09
C GLN A 243 9.32 8.11 -19.51
N VAL A 244 9.34 6.88 -20.02
CA VAL A 244 10.37 5.87 -19.75
C VAL A 244 11.17 5.67 -21.04
N THR A 245 12.49 5.79 -20.94
CA THR A 245 13.41 5.66 -22.08
C THR A 245 14.71 4.99 -21.65
N THR A 246 15.32 4.26 -22.57
CA THR A 246 16.68 3.71 -22.43
C THR A 246 17.71 4.51 -23.21
N LEU A 247 17.27 5.50 -23.99
CA LEU A 247 18.16 6.38 -24.72
C LEU A 247 19.04 7.17 -23.73
N PRO A 248 20.33 7.34 -24.03
CA PRO A 248 21.23 8.10 -23.17
C PRO A 248 20.91 9.59 -23.28
N VAL A 249 20.00 10.09 -22.44
CA VAL A 249 19.67 11.50 -22.37
C VAL A 249 20.46 12.16 -21.24
N THR A 250 21.50 12.92 -21.60
CA THR A 250 22.23 13.77 -20.64
C THR A 250 21.76 15.22 -20.70
N LYS A 251 21.30 15.64 -21.88
CA LYS A 251 20.75 16.97 -22.15
C LYS A 251 19.57 16.88 -23.13
N PRO A 252 18.66 17.86 -23.16
CA PRO A 252 17.52 17.87 -24.08
C PRO A 252 17.91 17.71 -25.55
N GLU A 253 19.07 18.26 -25.96
CA GLU A 253 19.59 18.15 -27.33
C GLU A 253 20.05 16.75 -27.76
N ASP A 254 20.19 15.80 -26.82
CA ASP A 254 20.56 14.41 -27.13
C ASP A 254 19.38 13.63 -27.75
N ILE A 255 18.16 14.15 -27.63
CA ILE A 255 16.96 13.54 -28.20
C ILE A 255 16.98 13.78 -29.71
N LYS A 256 17.27 12.72 -30.48
CA LYS A 256 17.11 12.71 -31.93
C LYS A 256 15.67 13.09 -32.27
N THR A 257 15.50 13.82 -33.37
CA THR A 257 14.18 14.19 -33.86
C THR A 257 13.93 13.60 -35.24
N THR A 258 12.67 13.30 -35.51
CA THR A 258 12.18 12.92 -36.83
C THR A 258 12.15 14.14 -37.77
N ASP A 259 11.91 13.91 -39.06
CA ASP A 259 11.72 15.01 -40.03
C ASP A 259 10.55 15.94 -39.68
N SER A 260 9.58 15.48 -38.88
CA SER A 260 8.48 16.30 -38.36
C SER A 260 8.85 17.14 -37.12
N GLY A 261 10.08 17.01 -36.61
CA GLY A 261 10.56 17.70 -35.42
C GLY A 261 10.12 17.06 -34.10
N GLU A 262 9.50 15.87 -34.15
CA GLU A 262 9.11 15.10 -32.97
C GLU A 262 10.28 14.26 -32.46
N ALA A 263 10.26 13.87 -31.18
CA ALA A 263 11.28 12.98 -30.64
C ALA A 263 11.26 11.61 -31.36
N ASP A 264 12.43 11.17 -31.82
CA ASP A 264 12.61 9.89 -32.50
C ASP A 264 12.87 8.77 -31.48
N PHE A 265 11.90 7.86 -31.37
CA PHE A 265 11.95 6.70 -30.47
C PHE A 265 12.28 5.39 -31.20
N ALA A 266 12.65 5.42 -32.49
CA ALA A 266 12.93 4.21 -33.27
C ALA A 266 14.09 3.38 -32.71
N GLU A 267 15.07 4.03 -32.07
CA GLU A 267 16.22 3.38 -31.41
C GLU A 267 15.99 3.12 -29.91
N ASP A 268 14.84 3.49 -29.34
CA ASP A 268 14.52 3.20 -27.94
C ASP A 268 14.07 1.74 -27.76
N PHE A 269 14.05 1.24 -26.53
CA PHE A 269 13.85 -0.17 -26.21
C PHE A 269 12.56 -0.79 -26.78
N PHE A 270 11.47 -0.01 -26.86
CA PHE A 270 10.18 -0.46 -27.40
C PHE A 270 9.88 0.08 -28.80
N GLU A 271 10.85 0.78 -29.42
CA GLU A 271 10.74 1.39 -30.75
C GLU A 271 9.56 2.37 -30.87
N LYS A 272 9.07 2.89 -29.74
CA LYS A 272 7.92 3.80 -29.62
C LYS A 272 7.94 4.55 -28.27
N PRO A 273 7.26 5.70 -28.16
CA PRO A 273 7.09 6.38 -26.87
C PRO A 273 6.47 5.44 -25.83
N THR A 274 7.08 5.36 -24.65
CA THR A 274 6.66 4.49 -23.56
C THR A 274 6.63 5.27 -22.25
N PHE A 275 5.62 5.01 -21.43
CA PHE A 275 5.30 5.78 -20.24
C PHE A 275 5.05 4.87 -19.04
N LEU A 276 5.10 5.45 -17.84
CA LEU A 276 4.53 4.83 -16.65
C LEU A 276 3.01 5.01 -16.65
N THR A 277 2.28 3.93 -16.38
CA THR A 277 0.82 3.93 -16.43
C THR A 277 0.18 4.80 -15.35
N VAL A 278 -0.89 5.51 -15.73
CA VAL A 278 -1.79 6.21 -14.80
C VAL A 278 -2.84 5.26 -14.20
N SER A 279 -3.13 4.13 -14.87
CA SER A 279 -4.19 3.19 -14.50
C SER A 279 -4.02 1.83 -15.19
N GLY A 280 -4.35 0.74 -14.49
CA GLY A 280 -4.42 -0.61 -15.05
C GLY A 280 -5.76 -0.94 -15.72
N GLN A 281 -6.75 -0.04 -15.64
CA GLN A 281 -8.15 -0.23 -16.05
C GLN A 281 -8.27 -0.81 -17.46
N LEU A 282 -7.64 -0.20 -18.46
CA LEU A 282 -7.74 -0.64 -19.85
C LEU A 282 -7.30 -2.10 -20.06
N SER A 283 -6.37 -2.58 -19.24
CA SER A 283 -5.96 -3.99 -19.24
C SER A 283 -6.97 -4.86 -18.48
N ALA A 284 -7.48 -4.38 -17.35
CA ALA A 284 -8.50 -5.07 -16.57
C ALA A 284 -9.76 -5.36 -17.40
N GLU A 285 -10.24 -4.36 -18.18
CA GLU A 285 -11.38 -4.51 -19.10
C GLU A 285 -11.21 -5.71 -20.04
N SER A 286 -10.02 -5.87 -20.63
CA SER A 286 -9.72 -7.00 -21.50
C SER A 286 -9.87 -8.34 -20.78
N TYR A 287 -9.40 -8.43 -19.53
CA TYR A 287 -9.44 -9.67 -18.76
C TYR A 287 -10.82 -9.98 -18.21
N ALA A 288 -11.62 -8.97 -17.82
CA ALA A 288 -13.00 -9.17 -17.37
C ALA A 288 -13.87 -9.85 -18.44
N THR A 289 -13.64 -9.56 -19.72
CA THR A 289 -14.36 -10.27 -20.81
C THR A 289 -14.08 -11.78 -20.88
N ALA A 290 -13.03 -12.26 -20.22
CA ALA A 290 -12.65 -13.67 -20.19
C ALA A 290 -12.83 -14.32 -18.80
N LEU A 291 -12.72 -13.53 -17.72
CA LEU A 291 -12.67 -14.03 -16.34
C LEU A 291 -13.84 -13.54 -15.47
N SER A 292 -14.81 -12.83 -16.05
CA SER A 292 -15.88 -12.11 -15.36
C SER A 292 -15.34 -10.99 -14.48
N ASP A 293 -14.86 -11.33 -13.29
CA ASP A 293 -14.53 -10.39 -12.24
C ASP A 293 -13.03 -10.43 -11.97
N VAL A 294 -12.36 -9.31 -12.20
CA VAL A 294 -10.91 -9.17 -11.98
C VAL A 294 -10.61 -7.93 -11.16
N TYR A 295 -9.41 -7.84 -10.59
CA TYR A 295 -8.95 -6.60 -9.99
C TYR A 295 -7.45 -6.43 -10.13
N THR A 296 -7.01 -5.19 -10.33
CA THR A 296 -5.60 -4.83 -10.20
C THR A 296 -5.30 -4.42 -8.75
N PHE A 297 -4.05 -4.57 -8.36
CA PHE A 297 -3.50 -3.95 -7.16
C PHE A 297 -2.04 -3.63 -7.46
N GLY A 298 -1.77 -2.42 -7.92
CA GLY A 298 -0.47 -2.05 -8.47
C GLY A 298 -0.12 -0.58 -8.31
N PRO A 299 1.16 -0.23 -8.53
CA PRO A 299 1.61 1.15 -8.55
C PRO A 299 1.16 1.85 -9.84
N THR A 300 0.81 3.12 -9.70
CA THR A 300 0.41 4.01 -10.78
C THR A 300 0.98 5.40 -10.55
N PHE A 301 1.11 6.16 -11.64
CA PHE A 301 1.95 7.35 -11.65
C PHE A 301 1.21 8.54 -12.27
N ARG A 302 1.45 9.75 -11.76
CA ARG A 302 0.96 11.00 -12.37
C ARG A 302 2.07 12.03 -12.33
N ALA A 303 2.39 12.63 -13.48
CA ALA A 303 3.48 13.59 -13.60
C ALA A 303 3.05 15.05 -13.36
N GLU A 304 1.78 15.27 -13.02
CA GLU A 304 1.23 16.58 -12.69
C GLU A 304 2.13 17.32 -11.66
N ASN A 305 2.50 18.55 -11.98
CA ASN A 305 3.28 19.42 -11.08
C ASN A 305 2.43 19.98 -9.92
N SER A 306 1.92 19.09 -9.07
CA SER A 306 0.97 19.37 -8.00
C SER A 306 1.58 19.06 -6.63
N ASN A 307 2.25 20.04 -6.02
CA ASN A 307 2.81 19.91 -4.68
C ASN A 307 1.79 20.27 -3.59
N THR A 308 0.84 19.35 -3.33
CA THR A 308 -0.17 19.51 -2.27
C THR A 308 0.02 18.47 -1.17
N SER A 309 -0.71 18.61 -0.06
CA SER A 309 -0.68 17.62 1.03
C SER A 309 -1.42 16.31 0.71
N ARG A 310 -1.99 16.16 -0.48
CA ARG A 310 -2.84 15.01 -0.87
C ARG A 310 -2.43 14.35 -2.19
N HIS A 311 -1.47 14.91 -2.92
CA HIS A 311 -1.00 14.37 -4.19
C HIS A 311 0.35 13.70 -4.02
N LEU A 312 0.50 12.55 -4.69
CA LEU A 312 1.74 11.81 -4.83
C LEU A 312 1.95 11.55 -6.32
N ALA A 313 3.20 11.63 -6.77
CA ALA A 313 3.57 11.28 -8.14
C ALA A 313 3.54 9.75 -8.37
N GLU A 314 3.76 8.97 -7.31
CA GLU A 314 3.66 7.51 -7.28
C GLU A 314 2.71 7.11 -6.14
N PHE A 315 1.72 6.28 -6.45
CA PHE A 315 0.74 5.78 -5.50
C PHE A 315 0.24 4.40 -5.94
N TRP A 316 -0.56 3.75 -5.08
CA TRP A 316 -1.09 2.42 -5.37
C TRP A 316 -2.60 2.49 -5.57
N MET A 317 -3.08 1.85 -6.63
CA MET A 317 -4.50 1.72 -6.94
C MET A 317 -4.96 0.27 -6.85
N VAL A 318 -6.24 0.11 -6.55
CA VAL A 318 -6.97 -1.16 -6.55
C VAL A 318 -8.12 -0.99 -7.52
N GLU A 319 -8.08 -1.64 -8.68
CA GLU A 319 -9.01 -1.35 -9.77
C GLU A 319 -9.80 -2.62 -10.10
N PRO A 320 -10.97 -2.85 -9.46
CA PRO A 320 -11.80 -3.99 -9.77
C PRO A 320 -12.67 -3.74 -11.00
N GLU A 321 -12.78 -4.77 -11.82
CA GLU A 321 -13.46 -4.79 -13.11
C GLU A 321 -14.40 -5.98 -13.13
N MET A 322 -15.70 -5.70 -13.28
CA MET A 322 -16.76 -6.69 -13.23
C MET A 322 -17.48 -6.67 -14.57
N ALA A 323 -17.47 -7.80 -15.29
CA ALA A 323 -18.38 -7.97 -16.40
C ALA A 323 -19.83 -8.08 -15.86
N PHE A 324 -20.84 -7.79 -16.67
CA PHE A 324 -22.27 -7.96 -16.29
C PHE A 324 -22.84 -7.03 -15.21
N ALA A 325 -22.10 -6.05 -14.68
CA ALA A 325 -22.48 -5.35 -13.44
C ALA A 325 -22.65 -3.83 -13.60
N ASP A 326 -23.85 -3.25 -13.56
CA ASP A 326 -24.12 -1.83 -13.87
C ASP A 326 -23.54 -0.78 -12.89
N LEU A 327 -23.84 0.53 -13.08
CA LEU A 327 -23.36 1.58 -12.17
C LEU A 327 -23.85 1.40 -10.72
N GLN A 328 -25.01 0.78 -10.51
CA GLN A 328 -25.51 0.46 -9.17
C GLN A 328 -24.72 -0.68 -8.54
N ASP A 329 -24.41 -1.73 -9.33
CA ASP A 329 -23.53 -2.80 -8.88
C ASP A 329 -22.13 -2.27 -8.52
N ASP A 330 -21.63 -1.30 -9.29
CA ASP A 330 -20.37 -0.60 -9.03
C ASP A 330 -20.39 0.12 -7.66
N MET A 331 -21.40 0.95 -7.42
CA MET A 331 -21.57 1.64 -6.12
C MET A 331 -21.75 0.65 -4.96
N ALA A 332 -22.52 -0.44 -5.16
CA ALA A 332 -22.74 -1.46 -4.15
C ALA A 332 -21.43 -2.20 -3.79
N ASN A 333 -20.61 -2.54 -4.78
CA ASN A 333 -19.30 -3.15 -4.57
C ASN A 333 -18.35 -2.20 -3.83
N ALA A 334 -18.30 -0.91 -4.22
CA ALA A 334 -17.50 0.10 -3.54
C ALA A 334 -17.89 0.27 -2.06
N GLU A 335 -19.19 0.33 -1.75
CA GLU A 335 -19.69 0.41 -0.37
C GLU A 335 -19.32 -0.84 0.44
N ALA A 336 -19.56 -2.03 -0.12
CA ALA A 336 -19.23 -3.28 0.53
C ALA A 336 -17.72 -3.42 0.80
N TYR A 337 -16.88 -3.00 -0.15
CA TYR A 337 -15.43 -3.01 -0.03
C TYR A 337 -14.94 -2.10 1.10
N VAL A 338 -15.37 -0.84 1.11
CA VAL A 338 -14.97 0.14 2.13
C VAL A 338 -15.37 -0.34 3.53
N LYS A 339 -16.63 -0.79 3.70
CA LYS A 339 -17.12 -1.32 4.97
C LYS A 339 -16.32 -2.55 5.43
N TYR A 340 -16.01 -3.46 4.51
CA TYR A 340 -15.22 -4.65 4.81
C TYR A 340 -13.82 -4.30 5.32
N CYS A 341 -13.11 -3.39 4.64
CA CYS A 341 -11.77 -2.94 5.05
C CYS A 341 -11.78 -2.29 6.44
N ILE A 342 -12.79 -1.47 6.74
CA ILE A 342 -12.94 -0.84 8.06
C ILE A 342 -13.18 -1.89 9.14
N ASN A 343 -14.09 -2.85 8.90
CA ASN A 343 -14.34 -3.96 9.83
C ASN A 343 -13.07 -4.74 10.13
N TYR A 344 -12.35 -5.11 9.07
CA TYR A 344 -11.13 -5.89 9.19
C TYR A 344 -10.08 -5.17 10.06
N VAL A 345 -9.87 -3.88 9.85
CA VAL A 345 -8.88 -3.10 10.62
C VAL A 345 -9.33 -2.87 12.07
N LEU A 346 -10.61 -2.64 12.32
CA LEU A 346 -11.13 -2.50 13.69
C LEU A 346 -10.97 -3.80 14.48
N GLU A 347 -11.14 -4.95 13.84
CA GLU A 347 -10.96 -6.27 14.46
C GLU A 347 -9.48 -6.63 14.66
N ASN A 348 -8.63 -6.37 13.65
CA ASN A 348 -7.26 -6.90 13.61
C ASN A 348 -6.18 -5.89 14.03
N ASN A 349 -6.53 -4.61 14.16
CA ASN A 349 -5.62 -3.50 14.47
C ASN A 349 -6.22 -2.52 15.50
N ALA A 350 -7.12 -2.98 16.37
CA ALA A 350 -7.82 -2.14 17.35
C ALA A 350 -6.90 -1.19 18.12
N GLU A 351 -5.75 -1.67 18.61
CA GLU A 351 -4.76 -0.87 19.34
C GLU A 351 -4.19 0.29 18.49
N ASP A 352 -3.90 0.03 17.21
CA ASP A 352 -3.39 1.04 16.28
C ASP A 352 -4.45 2.09 15.95
N VAL A 353 -5.70 1.67 15.74
CA VAL A 353 -6.83 2.58 15.47
C VAL A 353 -7.16 3.43 16.69
N GLU A 354 -7.16 2.84 17.89
CA GLU A 354 -7.37 3.58 19.13
C GLU A 354 -6.28 4.66 19.32
N PHE A 355 -5.03 4.33 19.00
CA PHE A 355 -3.95 5.30 19.00
C PHE A 355 -4.23 6.48 18.05
N PHE A 356 -4.70 6.22 16.83
CA PHE A 356 -5.08 7.30 15.91
C PHE A 356 -6.22 8.14 16.44
N SER A 357 -7.27 7.50 16.99
CA SER A 357 -8.42 8.21 17.54
C SER A 357 -8.07 9.09 18.75
N LYS A 358 -7.04 8.71 19.51
CA LYS A 358 -6.60 9.44 20.69
C LYS A 358 -5.61 10.56 20.37
N PHE A 359 -4.69 10.34 19.44
CA PHE A 359 -3.52 11.20 19.24
C PHE A 359 -3.42 11.88 17.88
N VAL A 360 -4.17 11.41 16.88
CA VAL A 360 -4.11 11.93 15.50
C VAL A 360 -5.38 12.68 15.15
N GLU A 361 -6.55 12.04 15.27
CA GLU A 361 -7.83 12.63 14.91
C GLU A 361 -8.90 12.32 15.97
N LYS A 362 -9.36 13.37 16.65
CA LYS A 362 -10.48 13.25 17.60
C LYS A 362 -11.77 12.94 16.83
N GLY A 363 -12.56 11.98 17.33
CA GLY A 363 -13.81 11.56 16.69
C GLY A 363 -13.63 10.50 15.60
N LEU A 364 -12.40 10.01 15.35
CA LEU A 364 -12.15 8.98 14.34
C LEU A 364 -12.99 7.70 14.56
N MET A 365 -13.04 7.19 15.79
CA MET A 365 -13.82 5.97 16.09
C MET A 365 -15.31 6.13 15.78
N GLU A 366 -15.89 7.28 16.15
CA GLU A 366 -17.30 7.58 15.84
C GLU A 366 -17.52 7.67 14.33
N LYS A 367 -16.61 8.35 13.62
CA LYS A 367 -16.66 8.42 12.15
C LYS A 367 -16.60 7.03 11.51
N LEU A 368 -15.66 6.18 11.93
CA LEU A 368 -15.53 4.81 11.41
C LEU A 368 -16.79 3.99 11.69
N GLU A 369 -17.39 4.15 12.88
CA GLU A 369 -18.64 3.48 13.23
C GLU A 369 -19.82 3.93 12.36
N THR A 370 -19.93 5.23 12.08
CA THR A 370 -20.94 5.78 11.15
C THR A 370 -20.78 5.17 9.76
N VAL A 371 -19.56 5.17 9.20
CA VAL A 371 -19.27 4.59 7.88
C VAL A 371 -19.62 3.09 7.86
N ARG A 372 -19.33 2.36 8.93
CA ARG A 372 -19.62 0.94 9.03
C ARG A 372 -21.13 0.65 9.05
N ARG A 373 -21.88 1.40 9.85
CA ARG A 373 -23.27 1.07 10.20
C ARG A 373 -24.28 1.61 9.21
N GLU A 374 -24.06 2.80 8.66
CA GLU A 374 -25.08 3.49 7.87
C GLU A 374 -24.97 3.14 6.38
N PRO A 375 -26.10 3.05 5.65
CA PRO A 375 -26.08 3.01 4.20
C PRO A 375 -25.56 4.35 3.66
N PHE A 376 -24.73 4.29 2.62
CA PHE A 376 -24.19 5.50 2.00
C PHE A 376 -25.33 6.26 1.31
N ALA A 377 -25.27 7.59 1.34
CA ALA A 377 -26.20 8.40 0.54
C ALA A 377 -25.83 8.26 -0.94
N SER A 378 -26.82 8.40 -1.83
CA SER A 378 -26.57 8.44 -3.28
C SER A 378 -27.40 9.55 -3.88
N ILE A 379 -26.74 10.48 -4.57
CA ILE A 379 -27.38 11.61 -5.26
C ILE A 379 -26.78 11.79 -6.65
N SER A 380 -27.58 12.28 -7.58
CA SER A 380 -27.06 12.68 -8.89
C SER A 380 -26.17 13.93 -8.75
N TYR A 381 -25.27 14.13 -9.71
CA TYR A 381 -24.48 15.36 -9.83
C TYR A 381 -25.39 16.60 -9.88
N THR A 382 -26.52 16.51 -10.60
CA THR A 382 -27.48 17.60 -10.72
C THR A 382 -28.06 17.99 -9.35
N GLU A 383 -28.45 17.00 -8.53
CA GLU A 383 -28.90 17.24 -7.16
C GLU A 383 -27.77 17.77 -6.27
N ALA A 384 -26.55 17.28 -6.45
CA ALA A 384 -25.38 17.76 -5.70
C ALA A 384 -25.15 19.27 -5.95
N VAL A 385 -25.16 19.71 -7.21
CA VAL A 385 -25.06 21.13 -7.59
C VAL A 385 -26.19 21.95 -6.98
N GLN A 386 -27.43 21.45 -7.04
CA GLN A 386 -28.59 22.12 -6.44
C GLN A 386 -28.42 22.31 -4.92
N ILE A 387 -28.06 21.25 -4.20
CA ILE A 387 -27.80 21.30 -2.74
C ILE A 387 -26.72 22.33 -2.42
N LEU A 388 -25.63 22.35 -3.20
CA LEU A 388 -24.52 23.27 -2.99
C LEU A 388 -24.94 24.73 -3.25
N GLN A 389 -25.74 24.99 -4.28
CA GLN A 389 -26.27 26.33 -4.55
C GLN A 389 -27.24 26.81 -3.46
N GLU A 390 -28.05 25.90 -2.90
CA GLU A 390 -29.01 26.20 -1.83
C GLU A 390 -28.37 26.31 -0.43
N SER A 391 -27.15 25.77 -0.25
CA SER A 391 -26.46 25.62 1.04
C SER A 391 -26.21 26.91 1.84
N LYS A 392 -26.32 28.08 1.21
CA LYS A 392 -25.87 29.40 1.71
C LYS A 392 -24.39 29.43 2.15
N ALA A 393 -23.63 28.36 1.90
CA ALA A 393 -22.23 28.29 2.25
C ALA A 393 -21.41 29.18 1.31
N LYS A 394 -20.29 29.71 1.81
CA LYS A 394 -19.35 30.48 1.00
C LYS A 394 -18.27 29.54 0.48
N PHE A 395 -18.29 29.29 -0.82
CA PHE A 395 -17.27 28.53 -1.53
C PHE A 395 -16.28 29.49 -2.21
N VAL A 396 -15.03 29.06 -2.32
CA VAL A 396 -13.99 29.77 -3.07
C VAL A 396 -14.21 29.57 -4.58
N PHE A 397 -14.57 28.36 -4.97
CA PHE A 397 -14.83 27.96 -6.35
C PHE A 397 -16.33 28.00 -6.66
N PRO A 398 -16.71 28.44 -7.88
CA PRO A 398 -18.10 28.52 -8.28
C PRO A 398 -18.76 27.13 -8.31
N VAL A 399 -20.07 27.11 -8.08
CA VAL A 399 -20.90 25.91 -8.11
C VAL A 399 -21.88 26.06 -9.27
N GLU A 400 -21.54 25.48 -10.41
CA GLU A 400 -22.34 25.56 -11.64
C GLU A 400 -22.44 24.19 -12.32
N TRP A 401 -23.59 23.90 -12.92
CA TRP A 401 -23.77 22.66 -13.65
C TRP A 401 -22.82 22.62 -14.86
N GLY A 402 -22.05 21.53 -14.99
CA GLY A 402 -21.00 21.39 -16.00
C GLY A 402 -19.59 21.71 -15.49
N THR A 403 -19.45 22.17 -14.24
CA THR A 403 -18.14 22.35 -13.58
C THR A 403 -17.83 21.18 -12.65
N ASP A 404 -16.55 20.81 -12.57
CA ASP A 404 -16.13 19.72 -11.70
C ASP A 404 -16.19 20.13 -10.22
N LEU A 405 -16.62 19.20 -9.36
CA LEU A 405 -16.77 19.46 -7.94
C LEU A 405 -15.39 19.60 -7.30
N GLN A 406 -15.16 20.73 -6.64
CA GLN A 406 -13.91 20.95 -5.92
C GLN A 406 -13.96 20.29 -4.55
N SER A 407 -12.79 20.03 -3.98
CA SER A 407 -12.68 19.38 -2.66
C SER A 407 -13.46 20.08 -1.54
N GLU A 408 -13.73 21.38 -1.62
CA GLU A 408 -14.58 22.07 -0.64
C GLU A 408 -16.07 21.74 -0.81
N HIS A 409 -16.53 21.53 -2.05
CA HIS A 409 -17.90 21.14 -2.38
C HIS A 409 -18.14 19.70 -1.94
N GLU A 410 -17.22 18.80 -2.29
CA GLU A 410 -17.26 17.38 -1.89
C GLU A 410 -17.36 17.23 -0.37
N ARG A 411 -16.50 17.96 0.35
CA ARG A 411 -16.47 17.94 1.82
C ARG A 411 -17.72 18.56 2.41
N TYR A 412 -18.31 19.59 1.81
CA TYR A 412 -19.57 20.13 2.28
C TYR A 412 -20.69 19.08 2.22
N LEU A 413 -20.81 18.36 1.09
CA LEU A 413 -21.80 17.30 0.92
C LEU A 413 -21.61 16.21 1.99
N ALA A 414 -20.41 15.66 2.12
CA ALA A 414 -20.14 14.56 3.04
C ALA A 414 -20.15 14.98 4.53
N GLU A 415 -19.58 16.14 4.89
CA GLU A 415 -19.36 16.53 6.30
C GLU A 415 -20.47 17.40 6.89
N LYS A 416 -21.18 18.18 6.05
CA LYS A 416 -22.16 19.18 6.54
C LYS A 416 -23.59 18.80 6.19
N HIS A 417 -23.84 18.43 4.94
CA HIS A 417 -25.18 18.12 4.47
C HIS A 417 -25.61 16.70 4.89
N PHE A 418 -24.87 15.67 4.49
CA PHE A 418 -25.21 14.27 4.78
C PHE A 418 -24.63 13.75 6.08
N GLN A 419 -23.46 14.25 6.50
CA GLN A 419 -22.72 13.77 7.69
C GLN A 419 -22.36 12.27 7.65
N LYS A 420 -22.27 11.71 6.45
CA LYS A 420 -21.93 10.31 6.15
C LYS A 420 -21.38 10.21 4.72
N PRO A 421 -20.80 9.05 4.32
CA PRO A 421 -20.37 8.87 2.94
C PRO A 421 -21.51 9.06 1.95
N VAL A 422 -21.19 9.66 0.81
CA VAL A 422 -22.16 9.95 -0.26
C VAL A 422 -21.56 9.62 -1.62
N PHE A 423 -22.28 8.85 -2.42
CA PHE A 423 -22.06 8.72 -3.85
C PHE A 423 -22.67 9.92 -4.57
N VAL A 424 -21.86 10.54 -5.42
CA VAL A 424 -22.34 11.47 -6.44
C VAL A 424 -22.24 10.76 -7.78
N TYR A 425 -23.35 10.65 -8.52
CA TYR A 425 -23.38 9.88 -9.78
C TYR A 425 -23.97 10.66 -10.95
N ASN A 426 -23.78 10.17 -12.18
CA ASN A 426 -24.26 10.79 -13.42
C ASN A 426 -23.66 12.19 -13.69
N TYR A 427 -22.34 12.26 -13.82
CA TYR A 427 -21.60 13.50 -14.08
C TYR A 427 -21.76 14.00 -15.52
N PRO A 428 -21.60 15.31 -15.78
CA PRO A 428 -21.63 15.88 -17.13
C PRO A 428 -20.56 15.27 -18.05
N VAL A 429 -20.96 15.04 -19.30
CA VAL A 429 -20.11 14.49 -20.37
C VAL A 429 -18.77 15.20 -20.52
N GLY A 430 -18.76 16.53 -20.47
CA GLY A 430 -17.60 17.35 -20.81
C GLY A 430 -16.47 17.39 -19.77
N ILE A 431 -16.69 16.82 -18.59
CA ILE A 431 -15.71 16.83 -17.47
C ILE A 431 -15.27 15.43 -17.04
N LYS A 432 -15.62 14.41 -17.81
CA LYS A 432 -15.31 13.01 -17.50
C LYS A 432 -14.75 12.30 -18.72
N ALA A 433 -13.98 11.24 -18.47
CA ALA A 433 -13.20 10.53 -19.48
C ALA A 433 -14.05 9.94 -20.62
N PHE A 434 -13.43 9.77 -21.79
CA PHE A 434 -14.10 9.30 -23.00
C PHE A 434 -14.74 7.91 -22.85
N TYR A 435 -14.15 7.03 -22.03
CA TYR A 435 -14.56 5.64 -21.83
C TYR A 435 -15.84 5.47 -20.98
N MET A 436 -16.33 6.54 -20.34
CA MET A 436 -17.52 6.46 -19.48
C MET A 436 -18.79 6.42 -20.33
N ARG A 437 -19.73 5.53 -20.01
CA ARG A 437 -20.96 5.31 -20.77
C ARG A 437 -21.84 6.55 -20.80
N LEU A 438 -22.26 6.94 -22.00
CA LEU A 438 -23.22 8.02 -22.20
C LEU A 438 -24.62 7.60 -21.75
N ASN A 439 -25.21 8.36 -20.84
CA ASN A 439 -26.57 8.14 -20.38
C ASN A 439 -27.60 8.49 -21.46
N ASP A 440 -28.83 8.00 -21.29
CA ASP A 440 -29.91 8.19 -22.25
C ASP A 440 -30.32 9.68 -22.39
N ASP A 441 -29.99 10.51 -21.40
CA ASP A 441 -30.18 11.96 -21.44
C ASP A 441 -29.22 12.69 -22.39
N GLN A 442 -28.20 11.99 -22.92
CA GLN A 442 -27.13 12.50 -23.79
C GLN A 442 -26.33 13.68 -23.20
N LYS A 443 -26.46 13.94 -21.90
CA LYS A 443 -25.84 15.06 -21.19
C LYS A 443 -24.87 14.59 -20.12
N THR A 444 -25.15 13.44 -19.51
CA THR A 444 -24.36 12.86 -18.43
C THR A 444 -23.75 11.53 -18.84
N VAL A 445 -22.73 11.12 -18.10
CA VAL A 445 -22.13 9.78 -18.20
C VAL A 445 -22.36 9.02 -16.90
N ALA A 446 -22.47 7.70 -17.00
CA ALA A 446 -22.67 6.78 -15.88
C ALA A 446 -21.39 6.65 -15.02
N ALA A 447 -20.99 7.75 -14.40
CA ALA A 447 -19.85 7.86 -13.49
C ALA A 447 -20.33 8.04 -12.06
N MET A 448 -19.52 7.61 -11.10
CA MET A 448 -19.76 7.81 -9.68
C MET A 448 -18.46 8.15 -8.95
N ASP A 449 -18.57 9.02 -7.96
CA ASP A 449 -17.49 9.31 -7.02
C ASP A 449 -18.03 9.06 -5.59
N LEU A 450 -17.31 8.29 -4.78
CA LEU A 450 -17.62 8.10 -3.36
C LEU A 450 -16.88 9.15 -2.52
N LEU A 451 -17.65 10.06 -1.94
CA LEU A 451 -17.13 11.11 -1.07
C LEU A 451 -17.21 10.67 0.40
N VAL A 452 -16.10 10.75 1.13
CA VAL A 452 -16.05 10.41 2.56
C VAL A 452 -15.69 11.61 3.45
N PRO A 453 -16.30 11.74 4.64
CA PRO A 453 -16.04 12.86 5.54
C PRO A 453 -14.56 13.02 5.93
N GLY A 454 -14.02 14.23 5.76
CA GLY A 454 -12.64 14.60 6.07
C GLY A 454 -11.69 14.55 4.87
N ILE A 455 -11.91 13.64 3.93
CA ILE A 455 -10.99 13.34 2.84
C ILE A 455 -11.48 13.95 1.51
N GLY A 456 -12.78 13.86 1.24
CA GLY A 456 -13.37 14.09 -0.09
C GLY A 456 -13.50 12.77 -0.84
N GLU A 457 -13.30 12.80 -2.16
CA GLU A 457 -13.29 11.60 -3.01
C GLU A 457 -12.36 10.49 -2.47
N LEU A 458 -12.89 9.27 -2.28
CA LEU A 458 -12.13 8.07 -1.91
C LEU A 458 -12.09 7.04 -3.05
N VAL A 459 -13.14 7.00 -3.86
CA VAL A 459 -13.34 6.01 -4.94
C VAL A 459 -13.94 6.75 -6.14
N GLY A 460 -13.48 6.42 -7.36
CA GLY A 460 -14.03 6.96 -8.60
C GLY A 460 -14.28 5.83 -9.60
N GLY A 461 -15.51 5.66 -10.05
CA GLY A 461 -15.92 4.56 -10.92
C GLY A 461 -16.79 5.03 -12.06
N SER A 462 -16.96 4.20 -13.07
CA SER A 462 -18.01 4.42 -14.05
C SER A 462 -18.30 3.16 -14.83
N GLN A 463 -19.58 2.97 -15.18
CA GLN A 463 -19.94 2.05 -16.23
C GLN A 463 -19.26 2.50 -17.54
N ARG A 464 -18.55 1.58 -18.23
CA ARG A 464 -17.87 1.90 -19.49
C ARG A 464 -18.81 1.88 -20.69
N GLU A 465 -18.43 2.63 -21.72
CA GLU A 465 -19.14 2.73 -23.00
C GLU A 465 -18.89 1.48 -23.86
N GLU A 466 -19.83 0.54 -23.82
CA GLU A 466 -19.81 -0.74 -24.50
C GLU A 466 -20.25 -0.64 -25.97
N ARG A 467 -20.92 0.45 -26.35
CA ARG A 467 -21.44 0.65 -27.70
C ARG A 467 -20.34 1.24 -28.57
N LEU A 468 -19.80 0.42 -29.48
CA LEU A 468 -18.62 0.77 -30.29
C LEU A 468 -18.76 2.09 -31.05
N ASP A 469 -19.94 2.38 -31.61
CA ASP A 469 -20.21 3.61 -32.35
C ASP A 469 -20.13 4.85 -31.45
N LEU A 470 -20.69 4.77 -30.24
CA LEU A 470 -20.60 5.85 -29.26
C LEU A 470 -19.20 5.97 -28.68
N LEU A 471 -18.51 4.87 -28.38
CA LEU A 471 -17.13 4.89 -27.91
C LEU A 471 -16.20 5.56 -28.95
N GLU A 472 -16.33 5.20 -30.23
CA GLU A 472 -15.54 5.82 -31.29
C GLU A 472 -15.83 7.31 -31.45
N LYS A 473 -17.10 7.72 -31.26
CA LYS A 473 -17.49 9.12 -31.25
C LYS A 473 -16.86 9.86 -30.06
N ARG A 474 -16.93 9.27 -28.85
CA ARG A 474 -16.34 9.84 -27.62
C ARG A 474 -14.82 10.01 -27.72
N ILE A 475 -14.12 9.03 -28.30
CA ILE A 475 -12.67 9.12 -28.56
C ILE A 475 -12.37 10.31 -29.49
N ALA A 476 -13.16 10.47 -30.56
CA ALA A 476 -12.99 11.58 -31.50
C ALA A 476 -13.31 12.95 -30.85
N ASP A 477 -14.40 13.03 -30.08
CA ASP A 477 -14.83 14.25 -29.38
C ASP A 477 -13.79 14.69 -28.33
N ALA A 478 -13.05 13.74 -27.74
CA ALA A 478 -11.96 14.01 -26.80
C ALA A 478 -10.62 14.38 -27.49
N GLY A 479 -10.56 14.41 -28.83
CA GLY A 479 -9.34 14.71 -29.57
C GLY A 479 -8.29 13.59 -29.52
N LEU A 480 -8.71 12.36 -29.19
CA LEU A 480 -7.81 11.22 -29.00
C LEU A 480 -7.68 10.39 -30.30
N GLU A 481 -6.50 9.83 -30.54
CA GLU A 481 -6.27 9.00 -31.71
C GLU A 481 -6.80 7.57 -31.54
N LYS A 482 -7.61 7.11 -32.50
CA LYS A 482 -8.19 5.74 -32.50
C LYS A 482 -7.15 4.61 -32.43
N VAL A 483 -5.91 4.87 -32.86
CA VAL A 483 -4.83 3.88 -32.87
C VAL A 483 -4.38 3.55 -31.44
N GLY A 484 -4.34 4.54 -30.54
CA GLY A 484 -3.98 4.36 -29.13
C GLY A 484 -4.94 3.47 -28.34
N PHE A 485 -6.17 3.30 -28.85
CA PHE A 485 -7.26 2.53 -28.23
C PHE A 485 -7.74 1.36 -29.10
N ALA A 486 -6.86 0.85 -29.98
CA ALA A 486 -7.19 -0.26 -30.87
C ALA A 486 -7.63 -1.53 -30.11
N THR A 487 -7.08 -1.77 -28.91
CA THR A 487 -7.47 -2.89 -28.05
C THR A 487 -8.92 -2.74 -27.60
N GLN A 488 -9.29 -1.59 -27.02
CA GLN A 488 -10.66 -1.30 -26.57
C GLN A 488 -11.66 -1.45 -27.71
N ARG A 489 -11.36 -0.87 -28.88
CA ARG A 489 -12.19 -1.01 -30.08
C ARG A 489 -12.34 -2.46 -30.54
N ARG A 490 -11.29 -3.28 -30.42
CA ARG A 490 -11.36 -4.72 -30.76
C ARG A 490 -12.20 -5.49 -29.76
N ILE A 491 -12.12 -5.15 -28.48
CA ILE A 491 -12.96 -5.75 -27.45
C ILE A 491 -14.43 -5.46 -27.80
N GLU A 492 -14.82 -4.19 -28.01
CA GLU A 492 -16.22 -3.89 -28.35
C GLU A 492 -16.65 -4.48 -29.68
N LYS A 493 -15.77 -4.54 -30.68
CA LYS A 493 -16.11 -5.11 -31.99
C LYS A 493 -16.38 -6.62 -31.96
N LYS A 494 -15.65 -7.38 -31.14
CA LYS A 494 -15.65 -8.86 -31.18
C LYS A 494 -16.34 -9.50 -30.00
N CYS A 495 -16.38 -8.80 -28.89
CA CYS A 495 -16.94 -9.25 -27.64
C CYS A 495 -18.09 -8.32 -27.22
N SER A 496 -18.79 -7.70 -28.19
CA SER A 496 -20.01 -6.92 -27.91
C SER A 496 -21.01 -7.84 -27.25
N ILE A 497 -21.08 -7.71 -25.94
CA ILE A 497 -22.09 -8.29 -25.10
C ILE A 497 -22.63 -7.08 -24.34
N GLN A 498 -23.94 -7.05 -24.05
CA GLN A 498 -24.53 -6.02 -23.17
C GLN A 498 -23.87 -6.12 -21.80
N TYR A 499 -22.72 -5.48 -21.58
CA TYR A 499 -22.03 -5.46 -20.30
C TYR A 499 -21.48 -4.10 -19.94
N THR A 500 -21.64 -3.82 -18.66
CA THR A 500 -20.93 -2.85 -17.86
C THR A 500 -19.48 -3.27 -17.62
N ARG A 501 -18.65 -2.29 -17.28
CA ARG A 501 -17.23 -2.41 -16.97
C ARG A 501 -16.85 -1.37 -15.90
N SER A 502 -15.86 -1.75 -15.09
CA SER A 502 -15.20 -1.31 -13.83
C SER A 502 -15.49 -0.04 -13.02
N LEU A 503 -15.16 -0.26 -11.74
CA LEU A 503 -14.70 0.66 -10.71
C LEU A 503 -13.19 0.97 -10.83
N SER A 504 -12.75 2.20 -10.56
CA SER A 504 -11.37 2.45 -10.12
C SER A 504 -11.40 2.80 -8.64
N VAL A 505 -11.02 1.87 -7.75
CA VAL A 505 -10.67 2.31 -6.40
C VAL A 505 -9.28 2.91 -6.46
N GLY A 506 -9.25 4.22 -6.68
CA GLY A 506 -8.10 5.05 -6.39
C GLY A 506 -7.77 4.97 -4.90
N THR A 507 -7.11 3.91 -4.44
CA THR A 507 -6.66 3.75 -3.05
C THR A 507 -5.51 4.69 -2.68
N LYS A 508 -5.37 5.83 -3.39
CA LYS A 508 -4.59 6.98 -2.95
C LYS A 508 -4.92 7.39 -1.53
N ARG A 509 -6.20 7.28 -1.11
CA ARG A 509 -6.68 7.86 0.15
C ARG A 509 -7.18 6.85 1.19
N MET A 510 -7.30 5.56 0.85
CA MET A 510 -7.66 4.53 1.83
C MET A 510 -6.46 4.09 2.69
N PHE A 511 -5.24 4.15 2.12
CA PHE A 511 -4.01 3.65 2.76
C PHE A 511 -3.11 4.73 3.38
N PHE A 512 -3.47 6.02 3.31
CA PHE A 512 -2.59 7.15 3.60
C PHE A 512 -3.16 8.15 4.60
#